data_AF-A0A2G9T4T1-F1
#
_entry.id   AF-A0A2G9T4T1-F1
#
_cell.length_a   1.000
_cell.length_b   1.000
_cell.length_c   1.000
_cell.angle_alpha   90.00
_cell.angle_beta   90.00
_cell.angle_gamma   90.00
#
_symmetry.space_group_name_H-M   'P 1'
#
loop_
_entity.id
_entity.type
_entity.pdbx_description
1 polymer ?
#
loop_
_entity_poly.entity_id
_entity_poly.type
_entity_poly.pdbx_seq_one_letter_code
_entity_poly.pdbx_strand_id
1 'polypeptide(L)'
;MPLFEENVETDWTVPGGSSGGSAVAVQLGIADMGLGSDTGGSSRNPAAFNGLFGLKPSYGILSRHGLVPLVNSMDAPSIICKTAKECWTFLGMLSLKREFRRLLGT
;
A
#
# COMPACT_ATOMS: atom_id res chain seq x y z
N MET A 1 25.21 20.92 -21.16
CA MET A 1 24.45 20.48 -19.96
C MET A 1 25.15 19.24 -19.47
N PRO A 2 25.93 19.30 -18.37
CA PRO A 2 26.69 18.14 -17.94
C PRO A 2 25.74 17.08 -17.38
N LEU A 3 25.97 15.84 -17.80
CA LEU A 3 25.36 14.65 -17.27
C LEU A 3 25.79 14.54 -15.80
N PHE A 4 24.83 14.56 -14.87
CA PHE A 4 25.12 14.19 -13.49
C PHE A 4 25.48 12.71 -13.49
N GLU A 5 26.71 12.41 -13.09
CA GLU A 5 27.15 11.06 -12.77
C GLU A 5 26.46 10.69 -11.44
N GLU A 6 25.38 9.91 -11.51
CA GLU A 6 24.66 9.43 -10.31
C GLU A 6 25.62 8.56 -9.49
N ASN A 7 26.10 9.11 -8.38
CA ASN A 7 26.97 8.39 -7.46
C ASN A 7 26.13 7.47 -6.56
N VAL A 8 25.82 6.28 -7.10
CA VAL A 8 24.94 5.26 -6.48
C VAL A 8 25.38 4.85 -5.07
N GLU A 9 26.67 5.01 -4.72
CA GLU A 9 27.16 4.70 -3.37
C GLU A 9 26.63 5.63 -2.28
N THR A 10 26.18 6.84 -2.64
CA THR A 10 25.73 7.87 -1.67
C THR A 10 24.25 8.24 -1.78
N ASP A 11 23.51 7.69 -2.75
CA ASP A 11 22.11 8.07 -3.02
C ASP A 11 21.10 7.03 -2.49
N TRP A 12 21.18 6.75 -1.20
CA TRP A 12 20.23 5.85 -0.54
C TRP A 12 19.00 6.62 -0.06
N THR A 13 17.85 6.38 -0.68
CA THR A 13 16.57 6.94 -0.23
C THR A 13 15.82 5.99 0.70
N VAL A 14 15.16 6.54 1.72
CA VAL A 14 14.26 5.75 2.57
C VAL A 14 12.99 5.36 1.81
N PRO A 15 12.41 4.17 2.02
CA PRO A 15 11.18 3.76 1.34
C PRO A 15 9.90 4.37 1.94
N GLY A 16 10.01 5.27 2.93
CA GLY A 16 8.90 5.64 3.82
C GLY A 16 8.49 4.48 4.75
N GLY A 17 7.39 4.65 5.50
CA GLY A 17 6.99 3.60 6.44
C GLY A 17 5.65 3.84 7.15
N SER A 18 5.19 2.86 7.94
CA SER A 18 5.90 1.62 8.31
C SER A 18 5.88 0.51 7.26
N SER A 19 4.98 0.53 6.27
CA SER A 19 4.85 -0.53 5.25
C SER A 19 5.84 -0.37 4.08
N GLY A 20 7.07 0.06 4.36
CA GLY A 20 8.10 0.33 3.36
C GLY A 20 8.51 -0.91 2.57
N GLY A 21 8.67 -2.05 3.24
CA GLY A 21 9.01 -3.32 2.57
C GLY A 21 7.96 -3.75 1.54
N SER A 22 6.68 -3.61 1.88
CA SER A 22 5.58 -3.90 0.95
C SER A 22 5.59 -2.96 -0.26
N ALA A 23 5.88 -1.67 -0.06
CA ALA A 23 6.00 -0.71 -1.16
C ALA A 23 7.17 -1.04 -2.08
N VAL A 24 8.35 -1.31 -1.53
CA VAL A 24 9.54 -1.69 -2.32
C VAL A 24 9.31 -2.99 -3.10
N ALA A 25 8.69 -4.00 -2.49
CA ALA A 25 8.38 -5.25 -3.18
C ALA A 25 7.49 -5.05 -4.40
N VAL A 26 6.48 -4.17 -4.31
CA VAL A 26 5.61 -3.82 -5.46
C VAL A 26 6.36 -2.98 -6.49
N GLN A 27 7.14 -2.00 -6.05
CA GLN A 27 7.93 -1.11 -6.93
C GLN A 27 8.87 -1.94 -7.81
N LEU A 28 9.61 -2.87 -7.20
CA LEU A 28 10.55 -3.76 -7.88
C LEU A 28 9.85 -4.86 -8.70
N GLY A 29 8.52 -4.98 -8.64
CA GLY A 29 7.77 -6.03 -9.33
C GLY A 29 7.97 -7.44 -8.75
N ILE A 30 8.43 -7.54 -7.51
CA ILE A 30 8.55 -8.81 -6.77
C ILE A 30 7.16 -9.33 -6.38
N ALA A 31 6.22 -8.42 -6.12
CA ALA A 31 4.82 -8.72 -5.84
C ALA A 31 3.89 -7.85 -6.68
N ASP A 32 2.76 -8.41 -7.12
CA ASP A 32 1.70 -7.68 -7.83
C ASP A 32 0.95 -6.69 -6.92
N MET A 33 0.93 -6.98 -5.61
CA MET A 33 0.24 -6.21 -4.58
C MET A 33 0.98 -6.29 -3.26
N GLY A 34 1.01 -5.17 -2.54
CA GLY A 34 1.50 -5.08 -1.17
C GLY A 34 0.35 -4.95 -0.18
N LEU A 35 0.38 -5.72 0.89
CA LEU A 35 -0.44 -5.50 2.08
C LEU A 35 0.35 -4.70 3.11
N GLY A 36 -0.34 -3.77 3.76
CA GLY A 36 0.23 -2.98 4.86
C GLY A 36 -0.83 -2.61 5.88
N SER A 37 -0.39 -1.99 6.97
CA SER A 37 -1.27 -1.27 7.89
C SER A 37 -1.14 0.23 7.66
N ASP A 38 -2.21 0.97 7.90
CA ASP A 38 -2.20 2.42 7.84
C ASP A 38 -2.95 2.98 9.05
N THR A 39 -2.18 3.32 10.08
CA THR A 39 -2.66 4.00 11.28
C THR A 39 -2.71 5.51 11.07
N GLY A 40 -1.60 6.09 10.63
CA GLY A 40 -1.46 7.55 10.41
C GLY A 40 -0.96 7.94 9.02
N GLY A 41 -0.83 6.99 8.10
CA GLY A 41 -0.15 7.17 6.81
C GLY A 41 0.74 6.01 6.42
N SER A 42 0.77 4.94 7.22
CA SER A 42 1.80 3.92 7.16
C SER A 42 1.83 3.08 5.88
N SER A 43 0.88 3.23 4.97
CA SER A 43 0.93 2.67 3.61
C SER A 43 0.84 3.73 2.52
N ARG A 44 0.12 4.84 2.76
CA ARG A 44 0.08 5.99 1.84
C ARG A 44 1.43 6.70 1.70
N ASN A 45 2.14 6.90 2.82
CA ASN A 45 3.45 7.52 2.85
C ASN A 45 4.51 6.69 2.08
N PRO A 46 4.73 5.39 2.40
CA PRO A 46 5.68 4.61 1.62
C PRO A 46 5.26 4.43 0.15
N ALA A 47 3.96 4.36 -0.17
CA ALA A 47 3.53 4.35 -1.57
C ALA A 47 3.96 5.64 -2.31
N ALA A 48 3.77 6.81 -1.70
CA ALA A 48 4.18 8.08 -2.29
C ALA A 48 5.71 8.16 -2.50
N PHE A 49 6.50 7.67 -1.55
CA PHE A 49 7.97 7.63 -1.66
C PHE A 49 8.47 6.73 -2.79
N ASN A 50 7.72 5.67 -3.11
CA ASN A 50 8.12 4.67 -4.11
C ASN A 50 7.41 4.83 -5.46
N GLY A 51 6.66 5.92 -5.67
CA GLY A 51 5.94 6.17 -6.93
C GLY A 51 4.76 5.22 -7.17
N LEU A 52 4.10 4.78 -6.10
CA LEU A 52 3.01 3.82 -6.09
C LEU A 52 1.71 4.43 -5.57
N PHE A 53 0.61 3.67 -5.71
CA PHE A 53 -0.68 4.02 -5.14
C PHE A 53 -0.89 3.27 -3.82
N GLY A 54 -1.07 4.02 -2.72
CA GLY A 54 -1.41 3.48 -1.41
C GLY A 54 -2.88 3.75 -1.07
N LEU A 55 -3.69 2.71 -0.92
CA LEU A 55 -5.10 2.80 -0.57
C LEU A 55 -5.33 2.38 0.89
N LYS A 56 -5.67 3.37 1.72
CA LYS A 56 -6.31 3.12 3.02
C LYS A 56 -7.83 3.24 2.85
N PRO A 57 -8.58 2.12 2.82
CA PRO A 57 -10.03 2.17 2.70
C PRO A 57 -10.69 2.81 3.93
N SER A 58 -11.99 3.10 3.83
CA SER A 58 -12.78 3.54 4.99
C SER A 58 -12.72 2.49 6.10
N TYR A 59 -12.63 2.96 7.34
CA TYR A 59 -12.46 2.10 8.51
C TYR A 59 -13.56 1.03 8.58
N GLY A 60 -13.16 -0.23 8.80
CA GLY A 60 -14.06 -1.39 8.86
C GLY A 60 -14.42 -2.04 7.52
N ILE A 61 -13.96 -1.53 6.36
CA ILE A 61 -14.16 -2.22 5.07
C ILE A 61 -13.35 -3.53 4.99
N LEU A 62 -12.12 -3.51 5.52
CA LEU A 62 -11.25 -4.69 5.63
C LEU A 62 -11.20 -5.16 7.09
N SER A 63 -11.16 -6.48 7.27
CA SER A 63 -11.05 -7.09 8.59
C SER A 63 -9.72 -6.75 9.25
N ARG A 64 -9.74 -6.36 10.53
CA ARG A 64 -8.53 -6.22 11.36
C ARG A 64 -8.15 -7.50 12.09
N HIS A 65 -8.88 -8.59 11.88
CA HIS A 65 -8.55 -9.87 12.53
C HIS A 65 -7.15 -10.33 12.08
N GLY A 66 -6.27 -10.59 13.04
CA GLY A 66 -4.86 -10.93 12.79
C GLY A 66 -3.92 -9.72 12.60
N LEU A 67 -4.43 -8.50 12.53
CA LEU A 67 -3.60 -7.29 12.54
C LEU A 67 -3.16 -6.98 13.98
N VAL A 68 -1.85 -6.87 14.20
CA VAL A 68 -1.30 -6.43 15.49
C VAL A 68 -1.60 -4.94 15.68
N PRO A 69 -2.34 -4.54 16.73
CA PRO A 69 -2.81 -3.17 16.88
C PRO A 69 -1.70 -2.22 17.34
N LEU A 70 -1.69 -1.00 16.79
CA LEU A 70 -0.91 0.15 17.26
C LEU A 70 -1.84 1.19 17.88
N VAL A 71 -2.86 1.64 17.14
CA VAL A 71 -3.94 2.51 17.64
C VAL A 71 -5.27 1.99 17.11
N ASN A 72 -5.99 1.25 17.95
CA ASN A 72 -7.18 0.49 17.55
C ASN A 72 -8.25 1.30 16.79
N SER A 73 -8.44 2.57 17.13
CA SER A 73 -9.43 3.44 16.51
C SER A 73 -9.02 3.95 15.12
N MET A 74 -7.76 3.76 14.74
CA MET A 74 -7.18 4.31 13.50
C MET A 74 -6.60 3.22 12.59
N ASP A 75 -6.15 2.10 13.15
CA ASP A 75 -5.53 1.02 12.40
C ASP A 75 -6.47 0.49 11.31
N ALA A 76 -6.04 0.52 10.06
CA ALA A 76 -6.73 -0.11 8.95
C ALA A 76 -5.75 -0.95 8.12
N PRO A 77 -6.11 -2.18 7.71
CA PRO A 77 -5.42 -2.86 6.63
C PRO A 77 -5.53 -2.03 5.37
N SER A 78 -4.49 -2.06 4.55
CA SER A 78 -4.34 -1.20 3.38
C SER A 78 -3.59 -1.91 2.27
N ILE A 79 -3.73 -1.38 1.06
CA ILE A 79 -3.28 -1.99 -0.19
C ILE A 79 -2.31 -1.03 -0.87
N ILE A 80 -1.22 -1.56 -1.44
CA ILE A 80 -0.26 -0.81 -2.24
C ILE A 80 -0.16 -1.48 -3.63
N CYS A 81 -0.36 -0.72 -4.70
CA CYS A 81 -0.30 -1.20 -6.09
C CYS A 81 0.35 -0.18 -7.03
N LYS A 82 0.60 -0.58 -8.27
CA LYS A 82 1.14 0.28 -9.33
C LYS A 82 0.07 1.22 -9.92
N THR A 83 -1.20 0.88 -9.80
CA THR A 83 -2.31 1.71 -10.28
C THR A 83 -3.48 1.79 -9.30
N ALA A 84 -4.25 2.88 -9.37
CA ALA A 84 -5.49 3.02 -8.59
C ALA A 84 -6.55 1.95 -8.93
N LYS A 85 -6.59 1.50 -10.20
CA LYS A 85 -7.50 0.44 -10.65
C LYS A 85 -7.20 -0.89 -9.97
N GLU A 86 -5.93 -1.27 -9.88
CA GLU A 86 -5.50 -2.48 -9.16
C GLU A 86 -5.86 -2.40 -7.67
N CYS A 87 -5.61 -1.26 -7.02
CA CYS A 87 -6.03 -1.05 -5.63
C CYS A 87 -7.53 -1.31 -5.45
N TRP A 88 -8.37 -0.86 -6.38
CA TRP A 88 -9.81 -1.09 -6.34
C TRP A 88 -10.18 -2.57 -6.55
N THR A 89 -9.55 -3.24 -7.52
CA THR A 89 -9.75 -4.66 -7.77
C THR A 89 -9.38 -5.50 -6.55
N PHE A 90 -8.21 -5.29 -5.96
CA PHE A 90 -7.78 -6.04 -4.77
C PHE A 90 -8.61 -5.68 -3.54
N LEU A 91 -9.09 -4.43 -3.41
CA LEU A 91 -10.01 -4.06 -2.34
C LEU A 91 -11.27 -4.92 -2.38
N GLY A 92 -11.89 -5.10 -3.55
CA GLY A 92 -13.11 -5.90 -3.63
C GLY A 92 -12.87 -7.40 -3.45
N MET A 93 -11.68 -7.92 -3.78
CA MET A 93 -11.28 -9.29 -3.44
C MET A 93 -11.12 -9.50 -1.93
N LEU A 94 -10.54 -8.52 -1.22
CA LEU A 94 -10.26 -8.59 0.21
C LEU A 94 -11.44 -8.16 1.10
N SER A 95 -12.41 -7.42 0.55
CA SER A 95 -13.51 -6.86 1.33
C SER A 95 -14.48 -7.93 1.82
N LEU A 96 -14.90 -7.77 3.08
CA LEU A 96 -15.96 -8.58 3.68
C LEU A 96 -17.36 -8.21 3.15
N LYS A 97 -17.54 -7.02 2.56
CA LYS A 97 -18.86 -6.53 2.13
C LYS A 97 -19.27 -7.15 0.79
N ARG A 98 -20.41 -7.84 0.78
CA ARG A 98 -20.98 -8.47 -0.43
C ARG A 98 -21.22 -7.48 -1.57
N GLU A 99 -21.51 -6.22 -1.25
CA GLU A 99 -21.74 -5.16 -2.25
C GLU A 99 -20.49 -4.87 -3.10
N PHE A 100 -19.28 -4.97 -2.52
CA PHE A 100 -18.03 -4.77 -3.25
C PHE A 100 -17.75 -5.90 -4.24
N ARG A 101 -18.03 -7.15 -3.85
CA ARG A 101 -17.94 -8.31 -4.75
C ARG A 101 -18.87 -8.17 -5.96
N ARG A 102 -20.10 -7.70 -5.72
CA ARG A 102 -21.11 -7.49 -6.78
C ARG A 102 -20.69 -6.45 -7.83
N LEU A 103 -19.95 -5.42 -7.43
CA LEU A 103 -19.44 -4.38 -8.34
C LEU A 103 -18.26 -4.86 -9.20
N LEU A 104 -17.54 -5.89 -8.78
CA LEU A 104 -16.44 -6.48 -9.55
C LEU A 104 -16.88 -7.61 -10.49
N GLY A 105 -18.18 -7.94 -10.52
CA GLY A 105 -18.70 -9.03 -11.37
C GLY A 105 -18.27 -10.43 -10.93
N THR A 106 -17.82 -10.58 -9.68
CA THR A 106 -17.38 -11.84 -9.05
C THR A 106 -18.26 -12.21 -7.87
#